data_AF-A0A9E5UA24-F1
#
_entry.id   AF-A0A9E5UA24-F1
#
_cell.length_a   1.000
_cell.length_b   1.000
_cell.length_c   1.000
_cell.angle_alpha   90.00
_cell.angle_beta   90.00
_cell.angle_gamma   90.00
#
_symmetry.space_group_name_H-M   'P 1'
#
loop_
_entity.id
_entity.type
_entity.pdbx_description
1 polymer ?
#
loop_
_entity_poly.entity_id
_entity_poly.type
_entity_poly.pdbx_seq_one_letter_code
_entity_poly.pdbx_strand_id
1 'polypeptide(L)' 'LADADLRGAVLTGASLVGANLRGARLEGADLREAYLREADLSGADLGGANLGAADLTRADLR' A
#
# COMPACT_ATOMS: atom_id res chain seq x y z
N LEU A 1 3.21 -9.57 -2.45
CA LEU A 1 4.08 -8.62 -1.73
C LEU A 1 3.87 -8.74 -0.21
N ALA A 2 3.32 -9.86 0.27
CA ALA A 2 3.15 -10.09 1.70
C ALA A 2 4.51 -10.06 2.40
N ASP A 3 4.55 -9.41 3.55
CA ASP A 3 5.74 -9.27 4.40
C ASP A 3 6.94 -8.61 3.69
N ALA A 4 6.73 -7.98 2.52
CA ALA A 4 7.79 -7.35 1.75
C ALA A 4 8.31 -6.07 2.42
N ASP A 5 9.59 -5.80 2.27
CA ASP A 5 10.20 -4.52 2.67
C ASP A 5 10.12 -3.53 1.49
N LEU A 6 9.22 -2.55 1.63
CA LEU A 6 8.95 -1.49 0.65
C LEU A 6 9.12 -0.10 1.29
N ARG A 7 9.91 0.00 2.36
CA ARG A 7 10.14 1.28 3.06
C ARG A 7 10.75 2.31 2.12
N GLY A 8 10.14 3.49 2.05
CA GLY A 8 10.55 4.56 1.15
C GLY A 8 10.39 4.26 -0.34
N ALA A 9 9.71 3.17 -0.72
CA ALA A 9 9.51 2.84 -2.12
C ALA A 9 8.67 3.91 -2.84
N VAL A 10 9.02 4.20 -4.09
CA VAL A 10 8.23 5.08 -4.97
C VAL A 10 7.26 4.21 -5.77
N LEU A 11 5.99 4.25 -5.38
CA LEU A 11 4.88 3.48 -5.94
C LEU A 11 3.77 4.41 -6.47
N THR A 12 4.11 5.66 -6.79
CA THR A 12 3.17 6.64 -7.31
C THR A 12 2.50 6.13 -8.59
N GLY A 13 1.16 6.13 -8.62
CA GLY A 13 0.37 5.63 -9.75
C GLY A 13 0.42 4.11 -9.97
N ALA A 14 1.05 3.34 -9.08
CA ALA A 14 1.19 1.91 -9.25
C ALA A 14 -0.17 1.19 -9.23
N SER A 15 -0.34 0.19 -10.10
CA SER A 15 -1.48 -0.71 -10.04
C SER A 15 -1.19 -1.84 -9.05
N LEU A 16 -1.86 -1.80 -7.89
CA LEU A 16 -1.80 -2.78 -6.82
C LEU A 16 -3.19 -3.36 -6.52
N VAL A 17 -4.06 -3.37 -7.53
CA VAL A 17 -5.45 -3.85 -7.41
C VAL A 17 -5.44 -5.33 -7.03
N GLY A 18 -6.10 -5.68 -5.92
CA GLY A 18 -6.15 -7.04 -5.39
C GLY A 18 -4.81 -7.56 -4.86
N ALA A 19 -3.79 -6.70 -4.71
CA ALA A 19 -2.48 -7.13 -4.26
C ALA A 19 -2.52 -7.61 -2.80
N ASN A 20 -1.84 -8.72 -2.54
CA ASN A 20 -1.54 -9.14 -1.17
C ASN A 20 -0.29 -8.39 -0.68
N LEU A 21 -0.53 -7.40 0.19
CA LEU A 21 0.42 -6.56 0.92
C LEU A 21 0.34 -6.81 2.44
N ARG A 22 -0.27 -7.93 2.86
CA ARG A 22 -0.39 -8.29 4.27
C ARG A 22 0.97 -8.27 4.96
N GLY A 23 1.09 -7.55 6.07
CA GLY A 23 2.33 -7.44 6.84
C GLY A 23 3.47 -6.69 6.15
N ALA A 24 3.25 -6.08 4.97
CA ALA A 24 4.30 -5.37 4.25
C ALA A 24 4.76 -4.12 5.03
N ARG A 25 6.05 -3.81 4.94
CA ARG A 25 6.63 -2.58 5.51
C ARG A 25 6.63 -1.49 4.46
N LEU A 26 5.71 -0.54 4.60
CA LEU A 26 5.52 0.60 3.69
C LEU A 26 5.89 1.93 4.36
N GLU A 27 6.64 1.90 5.46
CA GLU A 27 7.05 3.10 6.19
C GLU A 27 7.71 4.11 5.23
N GLY A 28 7.17 5.33 5.16
CA GLY A 28 7.65 6.40 4.27
C GLY A 28 7.48 6.16 2.77
N ALA A 29 6.77 5.11 2.33
CA ALA A 29 6.55 4.85 0.91
C ALA A 29 5.68 5.93 0.25
N ASP A 30 5.96 6.27 -1.01
CA ASP A 30 5.12 7.16 -1.81
C ASP A 30 4.12 6.34 -2.63
N LEU A 31 2.88 6.29 -2.15
CA LEU A 31 1.74 5.59 -2.75
C LEU A 31 0.75 6.58 -3.39
N ARG A 32 1.17 7.82 -3.69
CA ARG A 32 0.26 8.80 -4.28
C ARG A 32 -0.36 8.27 -5.58
N GLU A 33 -1.65 8.49 -5.77
CA GLU A 33 -2.38 8.04 -6.97
C GLU A 33 -2.33 6.51 -7.22
N ALA A 34 -1.86 5.70 -6.28
CA ALA A 34 -1.81 4.25 -6.44
C ALA A 34 -3.21 3.63 -6.44
N TYR A 35 -3.40 2.58 -7.26
CA TYR A 35 -4.65 1.82 -7.29
C TYR A 35 -4.56 0.62 -6.36
N LEU A 36 -5.07 0.77 -5.13
CA LEU A 36 -5.05 -0.25 -4.07
C LEU A 36 -6.43 -0.91 -3.87
N ARG A 37 -7.32 -0.82 -4.86
CA ARG A 37 -8.65 -1.43 -4.77
C ARG A 37 -8.57 -2.90 -4.45
N GLU A 38 -9.35 -3.37 -3.50
CA GLU A 38 -9.38 -4.78 -3.08
C GLU A 38 -8.02 -5.34 -2.57
N ALA A 39 -7.01 -4.48 -2.34
CA ALA A 39 -5.73 -4.92 -1.81
C ALA A 39 -5.88 -5.36 -0.34
N ASP A 40 -5.18 -6.42 0.03
CA ASP A 40 -5.03 -6.84 1.43
C ASP A 40 -3.80 -6.14 2.01
N LEU A 41 -4.02 -5.08 2.80
CA LEU A 41 -3.02 -4.34 3.57
C LEU A 41 -3.08 -4.73 5.06
N SER A 42 -3.71 -5.86 5.41
CA SER A 42 -3.88 -6.23 6.80
C SER A 42 -2.53 -6.39 7.51
N GLY A 43 -2.38 -5.74 8.65
CA GLY A 43 -1.12 -5.66 9.40
C GLY A 43 0.06 -5.00 8.66
N ALA A 44 -0.14 -4.32 7.53
CA ALA A 44 0.92 -3.56 6.87
C ALA A 44 1.32 -2.31 7.68
N ASP A 45 2.61 -2.00 7.72
CA ASP A 45 3.10 -0.79 8.37
C ASP A 45 3.16 0.38 7.38
N LEU A 46 2.17 1.27 7.46
CA LEU A 46 2.03 2.46 6.62
C LEU A 46 2.60 3.72 7.30
N GLY A 47 3.44 3.60 8.33
CA GLY A 47 3.99 4.71 9.10
C GLY A 47 4.65 5.78 8.20
N GLY A 48 4.03 6.94 8.08
CA GLY A 48 4.54 8.03 7.22
C GLY A 48 4.43 7.78 5.71
N ALA A 49 3.74 6.73 5.27
CA ALA A 49 3.45 6.52 3.86
C ALA A 49 2.55 7.64 3.31
N ASN A 50 2.80 8.07 2.07
CA ASN A 50 2.00 9.09 1.40
C ASN A 50 0.94 8.42 0.51
N LEU A 51 -0.31 8.40 0.97
CA LEU A 51 -1.46 7.83 0.25
C LEU A 51 -2.28 8.89 -0.51
N GLY A 52 -1.72 10.06 -0.80
CA GLY A 52 -2.44 11.16 -1.44
C GLY A 52 -3.10 10.73 -2.76
N ALA A 53 -4.41 10.85 -2.85
CA ALA A 53 -5.21 10.42 -4.01
C ALA A 53 -5.12 8.91 -4.37
N ALA A 54 -4.62 8.05 -3.46
CA ALA A 54 -4.68 6.61 -3.67
C ALA A 54 -6.13 6.09 -3.63
N ASP A 55 -6.45 5.15 -4.51
CA ASP A 55 -7.76 4.47 -4.53
C ASP A 55 -7.73 3.23 -3.64
N LEU A 56 -8.22 3.38 -2.40
CA LEU A 56 -8.31 2.32 -1.38
C LEU A 56 -9.67 1.62 -1.37
N THR A 57 -10.48 1.74 -2.43
CA THR A 57 -11.84 1.19 -2.44
C THR A 57 -11.81 -0.32 -2.17
N ARG A 58 -12.47 -0.76 -1.10
CA ARG A 58 -12.51 -2.17 -0.64
C ARG A 58 -11.14 -2.77 -0.26
N ALA A 59 -10.11 -1.96 -0.02
CA ALA A 59 -8.88 -2.46 0.57
C ALA A 59 -9.13 -2.93 2.03
N ASP A 60 -8.47 -4.02 2.45
CA ASP A 60 -8.49 -4.46 3.84
C ASP A 60 -7.32 -3.83 4.60
N LEU A 61 -7.61 -3.05 5.64
CA LEU A 61 -6.64 -2.30 6.45
C LEU A 61 -6.57 -2.79 7.90
N ARG A 62 -7.21 -3.93 8.22
CA ARG A 62 -7.34 -4.42 9.60
C ARG A 62 -6.05 -4.95 10.21
#